data_AF-A0A3M1KZQ5-F1
#
_entry.id   AF-A0A3M1KZQ5-F1
#
_cell.length_a   1.000
_cell.length_b   1.000
_cell.length_c   1.000
_cell.angle_alpha   90.00
_cell.angle_beta   90.00
_cell.angle_gamma   90.00
#
_symmetry.space_group_name_H-M   'P 1'
#
loop_
_entity.id
_entity.type
_entity.pdbx_description
1 polymer ?
#
loop_
_entity_poly.entity_id
_entity_poly.type
_entity_poly.pdbx_seq_one_letter_code
_entity_poly.pdbx_strand_id
1 'polypeptide(L)' 'MVRGGIERARVRAVLGPTNTGKTHYAVERMLAHESGVMGFPLRLLAREIYDRIVGLKGASLVSLVTG' A
#
# COMPACT_ATOMS: atom_id res chain seq x y z
N MET A 1 -20.35 -17.11 -22.07
CA MET A 1 -20.74 -15.94 -21.26
C MET A 1 -20.57 -16.29 -19.78
N VAL A 2 -19.39 -16.08 -19.21
CA VAL A 2 -19.12 -16.35 -17.79
C VAL A 2 -19.51 -15.10 -17.00
N ARG A 3 -20.57 -15.19 -16.19
CA ARG A 3 -20.89 -14.14 -15.22
C ARG A 3 -19.84 -14.20 -14.11
N GLY A 4 -18.83 -13.33 -14.19
CA GLY A 4 -17.90 -13.11 -13.08
C GLY A 4 -18.66 -12.53 -11.90
N GLY A 5 -18.94 -13.36 -10.90
CA GLY A 5 -19.41 -12.86 -9.60
C GLY A 5 -18.37 -11.92 -9.03
N ILE A 6 -18.79 -10.80 -8.45
CA ILE A 6 -17.89 -9.93 -7.70
C ILE A 6 -17.45 -10.71 -6.46
N GLU A 7 -16.26 -11.29 -6.51
CA GLU A 7 -15.65 -11.87 -5.32
C GLU A 7 -15.51 -10.73 -4.29
N ARG A 8 -16.13 -10.87 -3.12
CA ARG A 8 -16.02 -9.85 -2.08
C ARG A 8 -14.61 -9.90 -1.51
N ALA A 9 -13.76 -8.97 -1.92
CA ALA A 9 -12.45 -8.79 -1.32
C ALA A 9 -12.58 -8.62 0.20
N ARG A 10 -11.76 -9.37 0.96
CA ARG A 10 -11.74 -9.30 2.43
C ARG A 10 -11.24 -7.93 2.88
N VAL A 11 -12.10 -7.17 3.56
CA VAL A 11 -11.72 -5.88 4.16
C VAL A 11 -11.27 -6.11 5.61
N ARG A 12 -10.12 -5.51 5.98
CA ARG A 12 -9.61 -5.50 7.35
C ARG A 12 -9.32 -4.07 7.79
N ALA A 13 -9.93 -3.66 8.90
CA ALA A 13 -9.58 -2.42 9.58
C ALA A 13 -8.55 -2.70 10.68
N VAL A 14 -7.45 -1.95 10.68
CA VAL A 14 -6.44 -1.97 11.76
C VAL A 14 -6.48 -0.60 12.44
N LEU A 15 -6.98 -0.55 13.67
CA LEU A 15 -7.24 0.68 14.40
C LEU A 15 -6.26 0.85 15.56
N GLY A 16 -5.92 2.10 15.88
CA GLY A 16 -5.06 2.45 17.01
C GLY A 16 -4.60 3.91 16.92
N PRO A 17 -4.12 4.50 18.04
CA PRO A 17 -3.61 5.87 18.10
C PRO A 17 -2.51 6.15 17.07
N THR A 18 -2.19 7.41 16.80
CA THR A 18 -1.06 7.75 15.91
C THR A 18 0.26 7.21 16.47
N ASN A 19 1.26 7.02 15.60
CA ASN A 19 2.59 6.52 15.95
C ASN A 19 2.66 5.10 16.57
N THR A 20 1.70 4.22 16.27
CA THR A 20 1.66 2.83 16.77
C THR A 20 1.97 1.76 15.69
N GLY A 21 2.80 2.09 14.70
CA GLY A 21 3.29 1.10 13.71
C GLY A 21 2.28 0.61 12.65
N LYS A 22 1.06 1.18 12.58
CA LYS A 22 0.04 0.76 11.59
C LYS A 22 0.53 0.84 10.14
N THR A 23 1.25 1.91 9.79
CA THR A 23 1.82 2.09 8.45
C THR A 23 2.87 1.01 8.15
N HIS A 24 3.70 0.66 9.12
CA HIS A 24 4.68 -0.42 8.97
C HIS A 24 4.00 -1.74 8.65
N TYR A 25 3.01 -2.12 9.45
CA TYR A 25 2.21 -3.32 9.23
C TYR A 25 1.54 -3.32 7.83
N ALA A 26 0.97 -2.19 7.41
CA ALA A 26 0.34 -2.08 6.09
C ALA A 26 1.34 -2.25 4.94
N VAL A 27 2.55 -1.68 5.06
CA VAL A 27 3.62 -1.83 4.07
C VAL A 27 4.09 -3.29 3.99
N GLU A 28 4.37 -3.93 5.13
CA GLU A 28 4.78 -5.34 5.14
C GLU A 28 3.73 -6.25 4.50
N ARG A 29 2.45 -6.02 4.81
CA ARG A 29 1.35 -6.76 4.20
C ARG A 29 1.26 -6.52 2.70
N MET A 30 1.36 -5.27 2.25
CA MET A 30 1.34 -4.95 0.83
C MET A 30 2.50 -5.61 0.08
N LEU A 31 3.72 -5.57 0.63
CA LEU A 31 4.91 -6.16 0.01
C LEU A 31 4.93 -7.69 0.01
N ALA A 32 4.05 -8.34 0.78
CA ALA A 32 3.83 -9.78 0.75
C ALA A 32 2.89 -10.23 -0.38
N HIS A 33 2.20 -9.31 -1.06
CA HIS A 33 1.40 -9.57 -2.25
C HIS A 33 2.21 -9.30 -3.53
N GLU A 34 1.83 -9.95 -4.64
CA GLU A 34 2.50 -9.77 -5.94
C GLU A 34 2.41 -8.33 -6.46
N SER A 35 1.28 -7.67 -6.22
CA SER A 35 1.05 -6.26 -6.53
C SER A 35 0.14 -5.61 -5.49
N GLY A 36 0.20 -4.30 -5.38
CA GLY A 36 -0.63 -3.55 -4.43
C GLY A 36 -0.54 -2.05 -4.64
N VAL A 37 -1.52 -1.34 -4.05
CA VAL A 37 -1.58 0.12 -4.05
C VAL A 37 -1.76 0.58 -2.61
N MET A 38 -1.05 1.65 -2.23
CA MET A 38 -1.19 2.30 -0.94
C MET A 38 -1.49 3.79 -1.12
N GLY A 39 -2.62 4.25 -0.57
CA GLY A 39 -3.01 5.64 -0.59
C GLY A 39 -2.53 6.39 0.66
N PHE A 40 -2.18 7.66 0.50
CA PHE A 40 -1.77 8.54 1.59
C PHE A 40 -2.52 9.87 1.53
N PRO A 41 -2.83 10.50 2.68
CA PRO A 41 -3.52 11.78 2.71
C PRO A 41 -2.63 12.96 2.28
N LEU A 42 -1.30 12.81 2.30
CA LEU A 42 -0.36 13.87 1.99
C LEU A 42 0.68 13.41 0.96
N ARG A 43 1.02 14.29 0.01
CA ARG A 43 2.08 14.04 -0.99
C ARG A 43 3.43 13.73 -0.35
N LEU A 44 3.77 14.42 0.74
CA LEU A 44 5.02 14.18 1.47
C LEU A 44 5.11 12.75 2.02
N LEU A 45 4.02 12.23 2.58
CA LEU A 45 3.96 10.87 3.10
C LEU A 45 4.05 9.83 1.98
N ALA A 46 3.35 10.09 0.85
CA ALA A 46 3.46 9.24 -0.33
C ALA A 46 4.91 9.18 -0.84
N ARG A 47 5.62 10.32 -0.84
CA ARG A 47 7.02 10.40 -1.24
C ARG A 47 7.95 9.63 -0.30
N GLU A 48 7.80 9.82 1.02
CA GLU A 48 8.61 9.10 2.03
C GLU A 48 8.48 7.57 1.86
N ILE A 49 7.26 7.07 1.69
CA ILE A 49 7.03 5.64 1.51
C ILE A 49 7.52 5.14 0.15
N TYR A 50 7.34 5.93 -0.92
CA TYR A 50 7.91 5.61 -2.22
C TYR A 50 9.43 5.42 -2.14
N ASP A 51 10.16 6.39 -1.57
CA ASP A 51 11.62 6.32 -1.47
C ASP A 51 12.06 5.11 -0.63
N ARG A 52 11.33 4.81 0.47
CA ARG A 52 11.57 3.60 1.28
C ARG A 52 11.40 2.31 0.46
N ILE A 53 10.30 2.18 -0.29
CA ILE A 53 10.02 0.95 -1.05
C ILE A 53 10.97 0.83 -2.25
N VAL A 54 11.32 1.93 -2.90
CA VAL A 54 12.37 1.96 -3.93
C VAL A 54 13.70 1.44 -3.37
N GLY A 55 14.07 1.83 -2.15
CA GLY A 55 15.26 1.29 -1.48
C GLY A 55 15.21 -0.23 -1.23
N LEU A 56 14.00 -0.81 -1.11
CA LEU A 56 13.81 -2.24 -0.83
C LEU A 56 13.62 -3.09 -2.10
N LYS A 57 13.00 -2.54 -3.15
CA LYS A 57 12.56 -3.28 -4.35
C LYS A 57 13.19 -2.78 -5.65
N GLY A 58 13.77 -1.58 -5.67
CA GLY A 58 14.28 -0.93 -6.86
C GLY A 58 13.23 -0.08 -7.58
N ALA A 59 13.68 0.99 -8.23
CA ALA A 59 12.82 2.01 -8.84
C ALA A 59 11.96 1.49 -10.00
N SER A 60 12.40 0.44 -10.71
CA SER A 60 11.67 -0.13 -11.84
C SER A 60 10.39 -0.88 -11.42
N LEU A 61 10.24 -1.20 -10.13
CA LEU A 61 9.11 -1.98 -9.59
C LEU A 61 8.11 -1.13 -8.79
N VAL A 62 8.32 0.18 -8.71
CA VAL A 62 7.50 1.07 -7.86
C VAL A 62 7.11 2.30 -8.66
N SER A 63 5.89 2.78 -8.47
CA SER A 63 5.42 4.02 -9.09
C SER A 63 4.86 4.97 -8.02
N LEU A 64 5.07 6.27 -8.22
CA LEU A 64 4.46 7.33 -7.41
C LEU A 64 3.48 8.10 -8.28
N VAL A 65 2.19 8.07 -7.91
CA VAL A 65 1.14 8.83 -8.60
C VAL A 65 0.66 9.93 -7.67
N THR A 66 0.72 11.17 -8.14
CA THR A 66 0.23 12.36 -7.44
C THR A 66 -0.54 13.25 -8.41
N GLY A 67 -1.51 14.03 -7.89
CA GLY A 67 -2.12 15.12 -8.63
C GLY A 67 -1.32 16.41 -8.56
#